data_AF-A0A0F2PUR6-F1
#
_entry.id   AF-A0A0F2PUR6-F1
#
_cell.length_a   1.000
_cell.length_b   1.000
_cell.length_c   1.000
_cell.angle_alpha   90.00
_cell.angle_beta   90.00
_cell.angle_gamma   90.00
#
_symmetry.space_group_name_H-M   'P 1'
#
loop_
_entity.id
_entity.type
_entity.pdbx_description
1 polymer ?
#
loop_
_entity_poly.entity_id
_entity_poly.type
_entity_poly.pdbx_seq_one_letter_code
_entity_poly.pdbx_strand_id
1 'polypeptide(L)'
;MSEGCSIDEKSLSKKYRTNVHTLIRAWKKGYSDYDISRHTGINPLTLQQIRSDIELTHRRLRLAKKKEAVGIQATGQRHIFLTPLT
;
A
#
# COMPACT_ATOMS: atom_id res chain seq x y z
N MET A 1 15.93 -5.80 5.00
CA MET A 1 15.81 -4.72 3.99
C MET A 1 14.35 -4.65 3.57
N SER A 2 13.62 -3.60 3.97
CA SER A 2 12.23 -3.43 3.54
C SER A 2 12.12 -2.10 2.81
N GLU A 3 12.10 -2.18 1.48
CA GLU A 3 11.90 -1.07 0.57
C GLU A 3 10.53 -0.43 0.85
N GLY A 4 10.57 0.72 1.51
CA GLY A 4 9.41 1.58 1.72
C GLY A 4 9.00 2.18 0.38
N CYS A 5 7.99 1.58 -0.25
CA CYS A 5 7.26 2.25 -1.31
C CYS A 5 6.61 3.48 -0.69
N SER A 6 7.12 4.68 -1.00
CA SER A 6 6.70 5.97 -0.42
C SER A 6 5.18 6.10 -0.37
N ILE A 7 4.60 5.87 0.80
CA ILE A 7 3.20 6.15 1.07
C ILE A 7 3.11 7.65 1.32
N ASP A 8 2.07 8.30 0.81
CA ASP A 8 1.79 9.69 1.14
C ASP A 8 1.18 9.79 2.56
N GLU A 9 2.03 9.61 3.56
CA GLU A 9 1.67 9.64 4.98
C GLU A 9 1.00 10.96 5.38
N LYS A 10 1.39 12.06 4.71
CA LYS A 10 0.80 13.38 4.90
C LYS A 10 -0.66 13.41 4.47
N SER A 11 -0.99 12.81 3.32
CA SER A 11 -2.36 12.74 2.84
C SER A 11 -3.26 11.92 3.77
N LEU A 12 -2.78 10.77 4.25
CA LEU A 12 -3.50 9.94 5.22
C LEU A 12 -3.66 10.65 6.57
N SER A 13 -2.61 11.33 7.04
CA SER A 13 -2.66 12.09 8.29
C SER A 13 -3.68 13.24 8.21
N LYS A 14 -3.84 13.87 7.05
CA LYS A 14 -4.84 14.92 6.83
C LYS A 14 -6.27 14.36 6.77
N LYS A 15 -6.46 13.19 6.14
CA LYS A 15 -7.78 12.53 6.00
C LYS A 15 -8.33 12.08 7.35
N TYR A 16 -7.50 11.44 8.17
CA TYR A 16 -7.92 10.88 9.45
C TYR A 16 -7.64 11.78 10.66
N ARG A 17 -6.94 12.91 10.46
CA ARG A 17 -6.47 13.82 11.52
C ARG A 17 -5.63 13.12 12.59
N THR A 18 -4.95 12.05 12.21
CA THR A 18 -4.15 11.19 13.11
C THR A 18 -2.71 11.13 12.63
N ASN A 19 -1.78 10.91 13.55
CA ASN A 19 -0.36 10.78 13.21
C ASN A 19 -0.07 9.40 12.61
N VAL A 20 -0.22 9.28 11.29
CA VAL A 20 -0.10 8.00 10.56
C VAL A 20 1.34 7.49 10.56
N HIS A 21 2.34 8.36 10.63
CA HIS A 21 3.74 7.95 10.75
C HIS A 21 3.99 7.15 12.05
N THR A 22 3.45 7.64 13.18
CA THR A 22 3.54 6.93 14.48
C THR A 22 2.80 5.59 14.44
N LEU A 23 1.64 5.55 13.77
CA LEU A 23 0.85 4.34 13.57
C LEU A 23 1.60 3.27 12.77
N ILE A 24 2.16 3.65 11.62
CA ILE A 24 2.98 2.75 10.79
C ILE A 24 4.18 2.25 11.58
N ARG A 25 4.80 3.10 12.38
CA ARG A 25 5.94 2.72 13.22
C ARG A 25 5.53 1.77 14.35
N ALA A 26 4.32 1.90 14.90
CA ALA A 26 3.77 0.95 15.87
C ALA A 26 3.46 -0.40 15.22
N TRP A 27 2.80 -0.42 14.05
CA TRP A 27 2.57 -1.65 13.29
C TRP A 27 3.88 -2.35 12.92
N LYS A 28 4.91 -1.60 12.51
CA LYS A 28 6.25 -2.14 12.24
C LYS A 28 6.93 -2.77 13.45
N LYS A 29 6.61 -2.31 14.66
CA LYS A 29 7.10 -2.88 15.91
C LYS A 29 6.31 -4.12 16.35
N GLY A 30 5.22 -4.46 15.65
CA GLY A 30 4.37 -5.61 15.96
C GLY A 30 3.22 -5.32 16.92
N TYR A 31 2.91 -4.06 17.19
CA TYR A 31 1.74 -3.71 18.01
C TYR A 31 0.43 -4.05 17.28
N SER A 32 -0.52 -4.61 18.03
CA SER A 32 -1.86 -4.88 17.51
C SER A 32 -2.67 -3.59 17.39
N ASP A 33 -3.65 -3.59 16.50
CA ASP A 33 -4.59 -2.48 16.33
C ASP A 33 -5.31 -2.17 17.65
N TYR A 34 -5.57 -3.19 18.48
CA TYR A 34 -6.16 -3.02 19.80
C TYR A 34 -5.24 -2.26 20.77
N ASP A 35 -3.96 -2.63 20.86
CA ASP A 35 -2.98 -1.97 21.73
C ASP A 35 -2.77 -0.51 21.31
N ILE A 36 -2.71 -0.28 20.01
CA ILE A 36 -2.61 1.06 19.43
C ILE A 36 -3.87 1.87 19.77
N SER A 37 -5.07 1.28 19.63
CA SER A 37 -6.33 1.96 19.97
C SER A 37 -6.39 2.37 21.44
N ARG A 38 -5.92 1.50 22.34
CA ARG A 38 -5.83 1.78 23.77
C ARG A 38 -4.84 2.90 24.07
N HIS A 39 -3.71 2.94 23.37
CA HIS A 39 -2.67 3.93 23.61
C HIS A 39 -2.98 5.30 23.01
N THR A 40 -3.62 5.33 21.83
CA THR A 40 -3.90 6.58 21.09
C THR A 40 -5.33 7.09 21.24
N GLY A 41 -6.24 6.29 21.78
CA GLY A 41 -7.67 6.63 21.85
C GLY A 41 -8.38 6.63 20.49
N ILE A 42 -7.71 6.17 19.43
CA ILE A 42 -8.27 6.07 18.09
C ILE A 42 -9.15 4.82 18.02
N ASN A 43 -10.33 4.93 17.41
CA ASN A 43 -11.23 3.80 17.26
C ASN A 43 -10.54 2.65 16.49
N PRO A 44 -10.59 1.40 16.98
CA PRO A 44 -10.02 0.26 16.26
C PRO A 44 -10.55 0.11 14.82
N LEU A 45 -11.81 0.50 14.57
CA LEU A 45 -12.38 0.50 13.23
C LEU A 45 -11.65 1.48 12.30
N THR A 46 -11.32 2.69 12.78
CA THR A 46 -10.55 3.65 12.01
C THR A 46 -9.12 3.20 11.76
N LEU A 47 -8.51 2.46 12.70
CA LEU A 47 -7.19 1.84 12.49
C LEU A 47 -7.22 0.82 11.35
N GLN A 48 -8.25 -0.04 11.32
CA GLN A 48 -8.44 -0.98 10.22
C GLN A 48 -8.64 -0.27 8.87
N GLN A 49 -9.44 0.79 8.83
CA GLN A 49 -9.63 1.58 7.62
C GLN A 49 -8.31 2.20 7.12
N ILE A 50 -7.50 2.77 8.02
CA ILE A 50 -6.19 3.34 7.66
C ILE A 50 -5.28 2.24 7.08
N ARG A 51 -5.28 1.05 7.70
CA ARG A 51 -4.49 -0.09 7.22
C ARG A 51 -4.92 -0.56 5.83
N SER A 52 -6.21 -0.69 5.59
CA SER A 52 -6.75 -1.04 4.27
C SER A 52 -6.43 0.03 3.21
N ASP A 53 -6.53 1.32 3.55
CA ASP A 53 -6.18 2.41 2.64
C ASP A 53 -4.67 2.38 2.27
N ILE A 54 -3.81 2.08 3.24
CA ILE A 54 -2.37 1.87 3.03
C ILE A 54 -2.13 0.71 2.07
N GLU A 55 -2.76 -0.44 2.31
CA GLU A 55 -2.63 -1.63 1.46
C GLU A 55 -3.14 -1.38 0.03
N LEU A 56 -4.28 -0.70 -0.11
CA LEU A 56 -4.83 -0.30 -1.41
C LEU A 56 -3.89 0.65 -2.15
N THR A 57 -3.27 1.59 -1.43
CA THR A 57 -2.28 2.51 -2.00
C THR A 57 -1.05 1.73 -2.50
N HIS A 58 -0.53 0.79 -1.72
CA HIS A 58 0.54 -0.10 -2.16
C HIS A 58 0.16 -0.93 -3.39
N ARG A 59 -1.06 -1.47 -3.41
CA ARG A 59 -1.58 -2.23 -4.54
C ARG A 59 -1.65 -1.38 -5.81
N ARG A 60 -2.15 -0.14 -5.71
CA ARG A 60 -2.22 0.82 -6.81
C ARG A 60 -0.83 1.18 -7.32
N LEU A 61 0.12 1.47 -6.43
CA LEU A 61 1.51 1.77 -6.78
C LEU A 61 2.19 0.58 -7.49
N ARG A 62 1.97 -0.65 -7.01
CA ARG A 62 2.49 -1.86 -7.67
C ARG A 62 1.89 -2.04 -9.07
N LEU A 63 0.60 -1.79 -9.23
CA LEU A 63 -0.06 -1.87 -10.54
C LEU A 63 0.41 -0.77 -11.50
N ALA A 64 0.64 0.46 -11.01
CA ALA A 64 1.18 1.56 -11.80
C ALA A 64 2.60 1.24 -12.30
N LYS A 65 3.48 0.77 -11.41
CA LYS A 65 4.82 0.31 -11.80
C LYS A 65 4.77 -0.83 -12.82
N LYS A 66 3.83 -1.77 -12.68
CA LYS A 66 3.64 -2.86 -13.65
C LYS A 66 3.14 -2.33 -15.00
N LYS A 67 2.28 -1.31 -15.03
CA LYS A 67 1.85 -0.66 -16.27
C LYS A 67 3.00 0.07 -16.97
N GLU A 68 3.86 0.77 -16.23
CA GLU A 68 5.09 1.36 -16.80
C GLU A 68 6.02 0.30 -17.40
N ALA A 69 6.26 -0.79 -16.66
CA ALA A 69 7.10 -1.90 -17.14
C ALA A 69 6.48 -2.65 -18.34
N VAL A 70 5.15 -2.64 -18.49
CA VAL A 70 4.46 -3.19 -19.68
C VAL A 70 4.48 -2.19 -20.84
N GLY A 71 4.36 -0.88 -20.58
CA GLY A 71 4.45 0.17 -21.60
C GLY A 71 5.82 0.25 -22.26
N ILE A 72 6.90 0.04 -21.48
CA ILE A 72 8.28 -0.02 -22.01
C ILE A 72 8.52 -1.32 -22.80
N GLN A 73 7.80 -2.41 -22.50
CA GLN A 73 7.91 -3.67 -23.23
C GLN A 73 7.00 -3.74 -24.47
N ALA A 74 6.03 -2.84 -24.62
CA ALA A 74 5.16 -2.78 -25.80
C ALA A 74 5.86 -2.19 -27.03
N THR A 75 6.94 -1.44 -26.87
CA THR A 75 7.77 -0.92 -27.98
C THR A 75 8.85 -1.91 -28.43
N GLY A 76 8.99 -3.05 -27.74
CA GLY A 76 9.94 -4.12 -28.04
C GLY A 76 9.25 -5.46 -28.31
N GLN A 77 8.51 -5.53 -29.42
CA GLN A 77 8.42 -6.72 -30.28
C GLN A 77 8.31 -8.09 -29.56
N ARG A 78 7.09 -8.49 -29.18
CA ARG A 78 6.78 -9.93 -28.95
C ARG A 78 5.41 -10.26 -29.51
N HIS A 79 5.39 -10.64 -30.79
CA HIS A 79 4.31 -11.43 -31.36
C HIS A 79 4.37 -12.80 -30.67
N ILE A 80 3.61 -12.97 -29.60
CA ILE A 80 3.40 -14.29 -29.02
C ILE A 80 2.41 -14.98 -29.94
N PHE A 81 2.91 -15.82 -30.84
CA PHE A 81 2.06 -16.78 -31.54
C PHE A 81 1.49 -17.73 -30.48
N LEU A 82 0.29 -17.43 -30.00
CA LEU A 82 -0.53 -18.37 -29.25
C LEU A 82 -1.11 -19.35 -30.27
N THR A 83 -0.34 -20.38 -30.64
CA THR A 83 -0.87 -21.50 -31.40
C THR A 83 -1.72 -22.38 -30.47
N PRO A 84 -2.99 -22.65 -30.80
CA PRO A 84 -3.80 -23.59 -30.05
C PRO A 84 -3.23 -25.01 -30.20
N LEU A 85 -3.08 -25.69 -29.07
CA LEU A 85 -2.75 -27.11 -29.03
C LEU A 85 -3.98 -27.88 -29.54
N THR A 86 -3.87 -28.45 -30.75
CA THR A 86 -4.81 -29.45 -31.26
C THR A 86 -4.33 -30.83 -30.85
#